data_AF-A0A9D7VLS8-F1
#
_entry.id   AF-A0A9D7VLS8-F1
#
_cell.length_a   1.000
_cell.length_b   1.000
_cell.length_c   1.000
_cell.angle_alpha   90.00
_cell.angle_beta   90.00
_cell.angle_gamma   90.00
#
_symmetry.space_group_name_H-M   'P 1'
#
loop_
_entity.id
_entity.type
_entity.pdbx_description
1 polymer ?
#
loop_
_entity_poly.entity_id
_entity_poly.type
_entity_poly.pdbx_seq_one_letter_code
_entity_poly.pdbx_strand_id
1 'polypeptide(L)'
;MVHPSAARDAAGLSRHRAFIGAHLACGALALAVLPMLLALHGPLSLTAILVFAWALTQLPLAMYVSRSGALARGQLGSAVTSAGFVAGLAALSGGLASPALPFLVLAPLEAALTRRRGPVVLTLFVCLVLVAALAGADAAALVPAAPEPLFGLLPIGAVATAMALMLASLLALAFVADLRAAEGQARGEAGRHRLLALHARDAVAVHESGGRIASISPTVRGLFGLAPAEFAGDGFFQRLHVGDRPAYLKAVSDTAADGATRRLELLRRGGNRPGETGVSDFGWIDFEVMNDAESGRVVSVIRDIDTRREMEADRDAAREAADAAQEARSRFLATVSHELRTPLNAILGFSELMRKLPQAAADTQKVQDYAGLIHQSAATCCSWSMTC
;
A
#
# COMPACT_ATOMS: atom_id res chain seq x y z
N MET A 1 -18.58 17.75 19.66
CA MET A 1 -17.71 17.63 20.85
C MET A 1 -16.41 16.88 20.61
N VAL A 2 -16.14 16.37 19.39
CA VAL A 2 -14.85 15.70 19.09
C VAL A 2 -13.93 16.71 18.40
N HIS A 3 -12.68 16.82 18.84
CA HIS A 3 -11.72 17.78 18.29
C HIS A 3 -11.41 17.48 16.80
N PRO A 4 -11.21 18.50 15.94
CA PRO A 4 -10.98 18.30 14.50
C PRO A 4 -9.78 17.41 14.15
N SER A 5 -8.76 17.35 15.02
CA SER A 5 -7.59 16.49 14.84
C SER A 5 -7.93 14.99 14.80
N ALA A 6 -9.03 14.58 15.43
CA ALA A 6 -9.48 13.19 15.45
C ALA A 6 -10.26 12.79 14.19
N ALA A 7 -10.60 13.73 13.30
CA ALA A 7 -11.34 13.45 12.06
C ALA A 7 -10.49 12.84 10.94
N ARG A 8 -9.16 12.79 11.11
CA ARG A 8 -8.23 12.25 10.10
C ARG A 8 -8.17 10.72 10.06
N ASP A 9 -8.63 10.05 11.11
CA ASP A 9 -8.62 8.60 11.25
C ASP A 9 -9.93 8.14 11.91
N ALA A 10 -10.67 7.24 11.25
CA ALA A 10 -11.94 6.70 11.74
C ALA A 10 -11.77 5.97 13.08
N ALA A 11 -10.64 5.29 13.29
CA ALA A 11 -10.32 4.62 14.56
C ALA A 11 -9.95 5.63 15.66
N GLY A 12 -9.24 6.70 15.32
CA GLY A 12 -8.98 7.83 16.22
C GLY A 12 -10.26 8.51 16.70
N LEU A 13 -11.23 8.70 15.81
CA LEU A 13 -12.52 9.35 16.10
C LEU A 13 -13.38 8.52 17.06
N SER A 14 -13.48 7.20 16.84
CA SER A 14 -14.27 6.31 17.69
C SER A 14 -13.73 6.27 19.12
N ARG A 15 -12.40 6.20 19.29
CA ARG A 15 -11.74 6.24 20.61
C ARG A 15 -11.98 7.56 21.34
N HIS A 16 -11.91 8.69 20.65
CA HIS A 16 -12.21 9.99 21.25
C HIS A 16 -13.67 10.07 21.74
N ARG A 17 -14.62 9.57 20.93
CA ARG A 17 -16.04 9.56 21.32
C ARG A 17 -16.30 8.66 22.51
N ALA A 18 -15.73 7.46 22.52
CA ALA A 18 -15.88 6.52 23.63
C ALA A 18 -15.32 7.09 24.94
N PHE A 19 -14.12 7.68 24.90
CA PHE A 19 -13.51 8.30 26.06
C PHE A 19 -14.37 9.45 26.61
N ILE A 20 -14.69 10.42 25.76
CA ILE A 20 -15.49 11.60 26.16
C ILE A 20 -16.87 11.16 26.66
N GLY A 21 -17.53 10.24 25.97
CA GLY A 21 -18.85 9.73 26.34
C GLY A 21 -18.85 9.04 27.70
N ALA A 22 -17.91 8.13 27.95
CA ALA A 22 -17.83 7.41 29.23
C ALA A 22 -17.55 8.35 30.41
N HIS A 23 -16.65 9.32 30.23
CA HIS A 23 -16.25 10.25 31.29
C HIS A 23 -17.34 11.28 31.59
N LEU A 24 -18.04 11.77 30.56
CA LEU A 24 -19.23 12.62 30.75
C LEU A 24 -20.36 11.85 31.44
N ALA A 25 -20.60 10.59 31.06
CA ALA A 25 -21.63 9.76 31.69
C ALA A 25 -21.32 9.52 33.18
N CYS A 26 -20.08 9.21 33.53
CA CYS A 26 -19.65 9.01 34.92
C CYS A 26 -19.89 10.28 35.77
N GLY A 27 -19.43 11.44 35.27
CA GLY A 27 -19.63 12.70 35.97
C GLY A 27 -21.09 13.16 36.05
N ALA A 28 -21.87 12.95 34.99
CA ALA A 28 -23.31 13.26 34.97
C ALA A 28 -24.11 12.37 35.94
N LEU A 29 -23.77 11.08 36.00
CA LEU A 29 -24.37 10.15 36.96
C LEU A 29 -24.07 10.59 38.40
N ALA A 30 -22.83 10.99 38.68
CA ALA A 30 -22.45 11.49 39.99
C ALA A 30 -23.25 12.76 40.38
N LEU A 31 -23.43 13.70 39.45
CA LEU A 31 -24.26 14.88 39.67
C LEU A 31 -25.74 14.55 39.90
N ALA A 32 -26.27 13.52 39.23
CA ALA A 32 -27.65 13.09 39.38
C ALA A 32 -27.91 12.35 40.71
N VAL A 33 -26.97 11.50 41.14
CA VAL A 33 -27.11 10.65 42.34
C VAL A 33 -26.83 11.43 43.63
N LEU A 34 -25.94 12.44 43.60
CA LEU A 34 -25.57 13.23 44.77
C LEU A 34 -26.78 13.86 45.51
N PRO A 35 -27.68 14.63 44.86
CA PRO A 35 -28.82 15.23 45.56
C PRO A 35 -29.82 14.18 46.07
N MET A 36 -29.98 13.07 45.34
CA MET A 36 -30.82 11.95 45.75
C MET A 36 -30.30 11.28 47.03
N LEU A 37 -28.98 11.06 47.13
CA LEU A 37 -28.37 10.48 48.33
C LEU A 37 -28.44 11.44 49.53
N LEU A 38 -28.20 12.73 49.33
CA LEU A 38 -28.32 13.75 50.37
C LEU A 38 -29.77 13.82 50.92
N ALA A 39 -30.76 13.73 50.04
CA ALA A 39 -32.17 13.75 50.42
C ALA A 39 -32.59 12.49 51.22
N LEU A 40 -32.01 11.33 50.91
CA LEU A 40 -32.37 10.05 51.54
C LEU A 40 -31.59 9.76 52.83
N HIS A 41 -30.32 10.15 52.92
CA HIS A 41 -29.40 9.70 53.98
C HIS A 41 -28.81 10.85 54.83
N GLY A 42 -29.03 12.12 54.47
CA GLY A 42 -28.48 13.26 55.20
C GLY A 42 -26.99 13.51 54.90
N PRO A 43 -26.17 13.95 55.88
CA PRO A 43 -24.80 14.39 55.64
C PRO A 43 -23.90 13.23 55.16
N LEU A 44 -23.07 13.53 54.15
CA LEU A 44 -22.16 12.56 53.52
C LEU A 44 -20.99 12.18 54.43
N SER A 45 -20.63 10.90 54.43
CA SER A 45 -19.38 10.43 55.01
C SER A 45 -18.17 10.91 54.19
N LEU A 46 -16.99 10.94 54.83
CA LEU A 46 -15.74 11.34 54.18
C LEU A 46 -15.40 10.46 52.96
N THR A 47 -15.75 9.17 53.00
CA THR A 47 -15.60 8.24 51.87
C THR A 47 -16.54 8.56 50.72
N ALA A 48 -17.80 8.92 51.01
CA ALA A 48 -18.75 9.32 49.98
C ALA A 48 -18.31 10.61 49.28
N ILE A 49 -17.79 11.59 50.04
CA ILE A 49 -17.24 12.82 49.49
C ILE A 49 -16.10 12.52 48.50
N LEU A 50 -15.20 11.58 48.81
CA LEU A 50 -14.12 11.18 47.90
C LEU A 50 -14.62 10.52 46.61
N VAL A 51 -15.64 9.65 46.69
CA VAL A 51 -16.25 9.01 45.51
C VAL A 51 -16.84 10.07 44.58
N PHE A 52 -17.58 11.03 45.12
CA PHE A 52 -18.16 12.12 44.34
C PHE A 52 -17.11 13.08 43.81
N ALA A 53 -16.09 13.42 44.60
CA ALA A 53 -14.99 14.25 44.16
C ALA A 53 -14.25 13.63 42.96
N TRP A 54 -13.90 12.34 43.03
CA TRP A 54 -13.29 11.62 41.93
C TRP A 54 -14.19 11.58 40.69
N ALA A 55 -15.47 11.24 40.84
CA ALA A 55 -16.39 11.16 39.71
C ALA A 55 -16.58 12.54 39.02
N LEU A 56 -16.58 13.63 39.80
CA LEU A 56 -16.61 14.99 39.27
C LEU A 56 -15.32 15.38 38.54
N THR A 57 -14.15 14.83 38.92
CA THR A 57 -12.89 15.06 38.19
C THR A 57 -12.90 14.51 36.77
N GLN A 58 -13.82 13.61 36.42
CA GLN A 58 -13.95 13.04 35.07
C GLN A 58 -14.52 14.04 34.05
N LEU A 59 -15.35 15.00 34.48
CA LEU A 59 -15.92 16.06 33.63
C LEU A 59 -14.86 17.01 33.04
N PRO A 60 -13.99 17.67 33.84
CA PRO A 60 -12.97 18.55 33.28
C PRO A 60 -11.98 17.78 32.39
N LEU A 61 -11.76 16.50 32.66
CA LEU A 61 -10.91 15.65 31.82
C LEU A 61 -11.51 15.39 30.43
N ALA A 62 -12.81 15.09 30.37
CA ALA A 62 -13.55 14.96 29.12
C ALA A 62 -13.54 16.28 28.33
N MET A 63 -13.74 17.41 29.02
CA MET A 63 -13.68 18.75 28.43
C MET A 63 -12.26 19.09 27.93
N TYR A 64 -11.23 18.71 28.66
CA TYR A 64 -9.84 18.89 28.25
C TYR A 64 -9.54 18.14 26.96
N VAL A 65 -9.93 16.87 26.85
CA VAL A 65 -9.73 16.08 25.61
C VAL A 65 -10.57 16.65 24.46
N SER A 66 -11.80 17.09 24.73
CA SER A 66 -12.65 17.74 23.74
C SER A 66 -12.02 19.02 23.16
N ARG A 67 -11.32 19.81 23.99
CA ARG A 67 -10.71 21.09 23.58
C ARG A 67 -9.30 20.95 23.01
N SER A 68 -8.48 20.09 23.59
CA SER A 68 -7.05 19.94 23.21
C SER A 68 -6.80 18.89 22.13
N GLY A 69 -7.73 17.94 21.95
CA GLY A 69 -7.51 16.76 21.11
C GLY A 69 -6.42 15.81 21.62
N ALA A 70 -5.88 16.04 22.82
CA ALA A 70 -4.77 15.26 23.38
C ALA A 70 -5.27 14.02 24.15
N LEU A 71 -5.88 13.06 23.44
CA LEU A 71 -6.46 11.84 24.04
C LEU A 71 -5.50 11.10 24.97
N ALA A 72 -4.23 10.93 24.58
CA ALA A 72 -3.25 10.21 25.38
C ALA A 72 -2.96 10.89 26.73
N ARG A 73 -2.99 12.24 26.78
CA ARG A 73 -2.82 12.99 28.03
C ARG A 73 -4.09 12.91 28.89
N GLY A 74 -5.26 12.90 28.27
CA GLY A 74 -6.53 12.67 28.96
C GLY A 74 -6.61 11.29 29.61
N GLN A 75 -6.29 10.24 28.86
CA GLN A 75 -6.27 8.86 29.39
C GLN A 75 -5.25 8.71 30.53
N LEU A 76 -4.06 9.31 30.40
CA LEU A 76 -3.08 9.33 31.48
C LEU A 76 -3.61 10.09 32.72
N GLY A 77 -4.23 11.26 32.51
CA GLY A 77 -4.83 12.03 33.59
C GLY A 77 -5.88 11.23 34.35
N SER A 78 -6.73 10.47 33.65
CA SER A 78 -7.81 9.67 34.23
C SER A 78 -7.23 8.51 35.02
N ALA A 79 -6.25 7.81 34.44
CA ALA A 79 -5.55 6.72 35.11
C ALA A 79 -4.90 7.17 36.42
N VAL A 80 -4.28 8.35 36.45
CA VAL A 80 -3.65 8.92 37.65
C VAL A 80 -4.69 9.35 38.69
N THR A 81 -5.77 10.02 38.30
CA THR A 81 -6.83 10.40 39.25
C THR A 81 -7.56 9.17 39.82
N SER A 82 -7.78 8.14 39.00
CA SER A 82 -8.32 6.84 39.43
C SER A 82 -7.39 6.12 40.41
N ALA A 83 -6.08 6.11 40.16
CA ALA A 83 -5.10 5.52 41.10
C ALA A 83 -5.11 6.25 42.45
N GLY A 84 -5.09 7.59 42.43
CA GLY A 84 -5.13 8.40 43.65
C GLY A 84 -6.42 8.21 44.44
N PHE A 85 -7.56 8.11 43.76
CA PHE A 85 -8.86 7.82 44.38
C PHE A 85 -8.89 6.46 45.08
N VAL A 86 -8.44 5.40 44.40
CA VAL A 86 -8.39 4.06 45.00
C VAL A 86 -7.47 4.02 46.22
N ALA A 87 -6.30 4.67 46.14
CA ALA A 87 -5.38 4.76 47.27
C ALA A 87 -5.97 5.55 48.45
N GLY A 88 -6.67 6.66 48.18
CA GLY A 88 -7.36 7.44 49.21
C GLY A 88 -8.50 6.66 49.89
N LEU A 89 -9.27 5.90 49.12
CA LEU A 89 -10.26 4.98 49.68
C LEU A 89 -9.61 3.92 50.55
N ALA A 90 -8.50 3.32 50.10
CA ALA A 90 -7.76 2.32 50.86
C ALA A 90 -7.27 2.88 52.20
N ALA A 91 -6.68 4.09 52.20
CA ALA A 91 -6.20 4.75 53.42
C ALA A 91 -7.31 4.95 54.48
N LEU A 92 -8.54 5.18 54.06
CA LEU A 92 -9.68 5.43 54.97
C LEU A 92 -10.44 4.17 55.38
N SER A 93 -10.21 3.04 54.72
CA SER A 93 -10.99 1.81 54.90
C SER A 93 -10.17 0.61 55.39
N GLY A 94 -9.00 0.86 56.00
CA GLY A 94 -8.15 -0.18 56.59
C GLY A 94 -6.82 -0.42 55.88
N GLY A 95 -6.32 0.57 55.13
CA GLY A 95 -4.96 0.57 54.59
C GLY A 95 -4.71 -0.57 53.59
N LEU A 96 -3.72 -1.40 53.87
CA LEU A 96 -3.34 -2.53 53.02
C LEU A 96 -4.38 -3.67 53.02
N ALA A 97 -5.21 -3.77 54.07
CA ALA A 97 -6.29 -4.75 54.16
C ALA A 97 -7.59 -4.27 53.48
N SER A 98 -7.60 -3.07 52.89
CA SER A 98 -8.79 -2.51 52.28
C SER A 98 -9.27 -3.31 51.07
N PRO A 99 -10.58 -3.58 50.95
CA PRO A 99 -11.17 -4.20 49.76
C PRO A 99 -11.08 -3.33 48.50
N ALA A 100 -10.71 -2.05 48.63
CA ALA A 100 -10.52 -1.16 47.49
C ALA A 100 -9.18 -1.38 46.76
N LEU A 101 -8.16 -1.93 47.45
CA LEU A 101 -6.79 -2.02 46.94
C LEU A 101 -6.66 -2.83 45.63
N PRO A 102 -7.37 -3.95 45.43
CA PRO A 102 -7.35 -4.67 44.14
C PRO A 102 -7.79 -3.83 42.94
N PHE A 103 -8.63 -2.81 43.13
CA PHE A 103 -9.08 -1.93 42.04
C PHE A 103 -7.98 -1.00 41.53
N LEU A 104 -6.81 -0.93 42.20
CA LEU A 104 -5.68 -0.13 41.74
C LEU A 104 -5.14 -0.62 40.38
N VAL A 105 -5.39 -1.90 40.04
CA VAL A 105 -5.06 -2.49 38.73
C VAL A 105 -5.81 -1.82 37.57
N LEU A 106 -6.94 -1.15 37.84
CA LEU A 106 -7.71 -0.48 36.80
C LEU A 106 -6.98 0.72 36.19
N ALA A 107 -6.16 1.41 36.97
CA ALA A 107 -5.37 2.56 36.52
C ALA A 107 -4.36 2.22 35.41
N PRO A 108 -3.45 1.23 35.56
CA PRO A 108 -2.54 0.85 34.47
C PRO A 108 -3.28 0.23 33.28
N LEU A 109 -4.42 -0.44 33.50
CA LEU A 109 -5.28 -0.93 32.42
C LEU A 109 -5.84 0.23 31.58
N GLU A 110 -6.29 1.30 32.23
CA GLU A 110 -6.74 2.52 31.55
C GLU A 110 -5.60 3.22 30.80
N ALA A 111 -4.41 3.30 31.39
CA ALA A 111 -3.22 3.82 30.73
C ALA A 111 -2.81 2.99 29.50
N ALA A 112 -3.07 1.68 29.49
CA ALA A 112 -2.78 0.81 28.35
C ALA A 112 -3.58 1.18 27.10
N LEU A 113 -4.75 1.81 27.25
CA LEU A 113 -5.53 2.33 26.11
C LEU A 113 -4.82 3.43 25.32
N THR A 114 -3.75 4.03 25.86
CA THR A 114 -2.93 5.00 25.13
C THR A 114 -2.09 4.37 24.02
N ARG A 115 -1.98 3.02 23.98
CA ARG A 115 -1.10 2.24 23.08
C ARG A 115 0.37 2.66 23.13
N ARG A 116 0.81 3.26 24.23
CA ARG A 116 2.20 3.69 24.43
C ARG A 116 2.75 3.07 25.71
N ARG A 117 3.99 2.60 25.66
CA ARG A 117 4.67 2.02 26.83
C ARG A 117 4.90 3.04 27.94
N GLY A 118 5.20 4.30 27.58
CA GLY A 118 5.49 5.37 28.54
C GLY A 118 4.39 5.61 29.59
N PRO A 119 3.14 5.93 29.18
CA PRO A 119 2.02 6.12 30.12
C PRO A 119 1.76 4.91 31.02
N VAL A 120 1.87 3.69 30.50
CA VAL A 120 1.67 2.47 31.29
C VAL A 120 2.73 2.33 32.38
N VAL A 121 4.01 2.53 32.04
CA VAL A 121 5.12 2.48 33.01
C VAL A 121 4.97 3.57 34.07
N LEU A 122 4.59 4.79 33.67
CA LEU A 122 4.36 5.89 34.60
C LEU A 122 3.22 5.57 35.58
N THR A 123 2.10 5.07 35.11
CA THR A 123 0.97 4.72 35.99
C THR A 123 1.30 3.55 36.91
N LEU A 124 2.04 2.53 36.44
CA LEU A 124 2.54 1.45 37.29
C LEU A 124 3.46 1.98 38.39
N PHE A 125 4.37 2.90 38.06
CA PHE A 125 5.23 3.56 39.03
C PHE A 125 4.43 4.37 40.07
N VAL A 126 3.43 5.14 39.64
CA VAL A 126 2.51 5.86 40.53
C VAL A 126 1.78 4.90 41.47
N CYS A 127 1.27 3.77 40.96
CA CYS A 127 0.60 2.76 41.79
C CYS A 127 1.55 2.17 42.83
N LEU A 128 2.80 1.86 42.45
CA LEU A 128 3.82 1.34 43.37
C LEU A 128 4.15 2.35 44.48
N VAL A 129 4.31 3.63 44.12
CA VAL A 129 4.56 4.71 45.10
C VAL A 129 3.38 4.86 46.06
N LEU A 130 2.13 4.79 45.56
CA LEU A 130 0.93 4.87 46.40
C LEU A 130 0.82 3.68 47.37
N VAL A 131 1.13 2.46 46.91
CA VAL A 131 1.15 1.27 47.77
C VAL A 131 2.25 1.37 48.83
N ALA A 132 3.44 1.85 48.46
CA ALA A 132 4.54 2.07 49.40
C ALA A 132 4.19 3.16 50.44
N ALA A 133 3.53 4.24 50.02
CA ALA A 133 3.04 5.29 50.92
C ALA A 133 1.97 4.76 51.88
N LEU A 134 1.03 3.93 51.41
CA LEU A 134 0.04 3.25 52.23
C LEU A 134 0.69 2.32 53.26
N ALA A 135 1.67 1.51 52.84
CA ALA A 135 2.42 0.63 53.75
C ALA A 135 3.18 1.42 54.82
N GLY A 136 3.77 2.56 54.47
CA GLY A 136 4.42 3.46 55.42
C GLY A 136 3.43 4.08 56.42
N ALA A 137 2.25 4.49 55.95
CA ALA A 137 1.20 5.05 56.80
C ALA A 137 0.61 4.01 57.77
N ASP A 138 0.47 2.76 57.31
CA ASP A 138 0.04 1.61 58.12
C ASP A 138 1.07 1.28 59.21
N ALA A 139 2.36 1.20 58.84
CA ALA A 139 3.46 0.97 59.78
C ALA A 139 3.59 2.07 60.87
N ALA A 140 3.22 3.30 60.54
CA ALA A 140 3.22 4.43 61.46
C ALA A 140 1.89 4.59 62.23
N ALA A 141 0.94 3.66 62.08
CA ALA A 141 -0.38 3.68 62.72
C ALA A 141 -1.20 4.97 62.45
N LEU A 142 -0.96 5.62 61.30
CA LEU A 142 -1.77 6.77 60.85
C LEU A 142 -3.08 6.33 60.18
N VAL A 143 -3.21 5.05 59.84
CA VAL A 143 -4.40 4.48 59.18
C VAL A 143 -5.28 3.83 60.24
N PRO A 144 -6.61 4.10 60.25
CA PRO A 144 -7.52 3.45 61.19
C PRO A 144 -7.46 1.92 61.04
N ALA A 145 -7.36 1.21 62.17
CA ALA A 145 -7.48 -0.25 62.21
C ALA A 145 -8.83 -0.66 61.58
N ALA A 146 -8.79 -1.69 60.74
CA ALA A 146 -9.93 -2.08 59.89
C ALA A 146 -11.24 -2.15 60.70
N PRO A 147 -12.32 -1.44 60.29
CA PRO A 147 -13.61 -1.64 60.91
C PRO A 147 -14.12 -3.08 60.62
N GLU A 148 -14.79 -3.67 61.60
CA GLU A 148 -15.58 -4.93 61.52
C GLU A 148 -16.40 -5.05 60.21
N PRO A 149 -16.70 -6.28 59.75
CA PRO A 149 -16.81 -6.62 58.33
C PRO A 149 -17.94 -5.89 57.62
N LEU A 150 -17.68 -5.54 56.36
CA LEU A 150 -18.51 -5.38 55.13
C LEU A 150 -19.98 -4.86 55.20
N PHE A 151 -20.71 -4.99 56.30
CA PHE A 151 -22.17 -4.89 56.38
C PHE A 151 -22.72 -3.50 56.78
N GLY A 152 -21.92 -2.60 57.35
CA GLY A 152 -22.38 -1.25 57.76
C GLY A 152 -22.39 -0.18 56.66
N LEU A 153 -21.76 -0.44 55.51
CA LEU A 153 -21.56 0.51 54.40
C LEU A 153 -22.28 0.08 53.10
N LEU A 154 -23.30 -0.77 53.22
CA LEU A 154 -23.94 -1.49 52.12
C LEU A 154 -24.33 -0.62 50.90
N PRO A 155 -24.98 0.57 51.04
CA PRO A 155 -25.38 1.33 49.86
C PRO A 155 -24.21 2.05 49.17
N ILE A 156 -23.22 2.56 49.92
CA ILE A 156 -22.12 3.37 49.35
C ILE A 156 -21.02 2.48 48.78
N GLY A 157 -20.69 1.37 49.44
CA GLY A 157 -19.77 0.36 48.92
C GLY A 157 -20.33 -0.34 47.67
N ALA A 158 -21.64 -0.60 47.63
CA ALA A 158 -22.31 -1.14 46.44
C ALA A 158 -22.26 -0.16 45.25
N VAL A 159 -22.44 1.14 45.49
CA VAL A 159 -22.33 2.17 44.42
C VAL A 159 -20.89 2.30 43.92
N ALA A 160 -19.90 2.30 44.80
CA ALA A 160 -18.48 2.38 44.40
C ALA A 160 -18.03 1.14 43.62
N THR A 161 -18.42 -0.06 44.05
CA THR A 161 -18.13 -1.32 43.35
C THR A 161 -18.88 -1.41 42.02
N ALA A 162 -20.15 -0.99 41.95
CA ALA A 162 -20.90 -0.92 40.71
C ALA A 162 -20.28 0.05 39.70
N MET A 163 -19.79 1.22 40.16
CA MET A 163 -19.12 2.20 39.30
C MET A 163 -17.76 1.71 38.81
N ALA A 164 -16.99 1.02 39.66
CA ALA A 164 -15.73 0.39 39.28
C ALA A 164 -15.94 -0.74 38.25
N LEU A 165 -16.95 -1.58 38.45
CA LEU A 165 -17.34 -2.64 37.51
C LEU A 165 -17.84 -2.07 36.18
N MET A 166 -18.60 -0.97 36.21
CA MET A 166 -19.05 -0.28 35.01
C MET A 166 -17.86 0.29 34.22
N LEU A 167 -16.93 0.97 34.90
CA LEU A 167 -15.72 1.51 34.26
C LEU A 167 -14.86 0.39 33.66
N ALA A 168 -14.64 -0.69 34.41
CA ALA A 168 -13.91 -1.87 33.95
C ALA A 168 -14.58 -2.55 32.73
N SER A 169 -15.91 -2.65 32.73
CA SER A 169 -16.68 -3.23 31.62
C SER A 169 -16.59 -2.37 30.37
N LEU A 170 -16.68 -1.04 30.50
CA LEU A 170 -16.53 -0.11 29.39
C LEU A 170 -15.09 -0.11 28.83
N LEU A 171 -14.09 -0.20 29.71
CA LEU A 171 -12.68 -0.37 29.35
C LEU A 171 -12.45 -1.67 28.56
N ALA A 172 -13.01 -2.78 29.04
CA ALA A 172 -12.90 -4.08 28.38
C ALA A 172 -13.56 -4.07 27.00
N LEU A 173 -14.74 -3.46 26.87
CA LEU A 173 -15.43 -3.29 25.58
C LEU A 173 -14.60 -2.44 24.61
N ALA A 174 -14.00 -1.36 25.09
CA ALA A 174 -13.13 -0.51 24.28
C ALA A 174 -11.88 -1.27 23.81
N PHE A 175 -11.25 -2.06 24.69
CA PHE A 175 -10.09 -2.89 24.36
C PHE A 175 -10.41 -3.96 23.32
N VAL A 176 -11.52 -4.69 23.48
CA VAL A 176 -11.96 -5.70 22.51
C VAL A 176 -12.31 -5.09 21.15
N ALA A 177 -12.97 -3.94 21.12
CA ALA A 177 -13.26 -3.23 19.87
C ALA A 177 -11.97 -2.81 19.14
N ASP A 178 -10.96 -2.38 19.90
CA ASP A 178 -9.69 -1.90 19.39
C ASP A 178 -8.82 -3.06 18.84
N LEU A 179 -8.86 -4.23 19.47
CA LEU A 179 -8.26 -5.48 18.93
C LEU A 179 -8.94 -5.91 17.63
N ARG A 180 -10.27 -5.94 17.59
CA ARG A 180 -11.04 -6.32 16.39
C ARG A 180 -10.79 -5.36 15.23
N ALA A 181 -10.64 -4.06 15.50
CA ALA A 181 -10.29 -3.08 14.48
C ALA A 181 -8.88 -3.33 13.91
N ALA A 182 -7.90 -3.64 14.76
CA ALA A 182 -6.55 -3.99 14.33
C ALA A 182 -6.53 -5.26 13.46
N GLU A 183 -7.25 -6.30 13.87
CA GLU A 183 -7.38 -7.51 13.06
C GLU A 183 -8.10 -7.25 11.72
N GLY A 184 -9.15 -6.43 11.74
CA GLY A 184 -9.90 -6.08 10.52
C GLY A 184 -9.04 -5.35 9.50
N GLN A 185 -8.20 -4.43 9.96
CA GLN A 185 -7.27 -3.70 9.10
C GLN A 185 -6.19 -4.62 8.50
N ALA A 186 -5.60 -5.50 9.31
CA ALA A 186 -4.65 -6.50 8.83
C ALA A 186 -5.28 -7.45 7.79
N ARG A 187 -6.52 -7.90 8.00
CA ARG A 187 -7.26 -8.72 7.03
C ARG A 187 -7.59 -7.95 5.75
N GLY A 188 -7.93 -6.67 5.86
CA GLY A 188 -8.24 -5.80 4.71
C GLY A 188 -7.02 -5.52 3.83
N GLU A 189 -5.87 -5.23 4.43
CA GLU A 189 -4.60 -5.04 3.70
C GLU A 189 -4.15 -6.32 3.00
N ALA A 190 -4.19 -7.46 3.71
CA ALA A 190 -3.88 -8.77 3.11
C ALA A 190 -4.85 -9.12 1.96
N GLY A 191 -6.15 -8.84 2.12
CA GLY A 191 -7.15 -9.02 1.08
C GLY A 191 -6.93 -8.11 -0.13
N ARG A 192 -6.57 -6.84 0.10
CA ARG A 192 -6.27 -5.88 -0.97
C ARG A 192 -5.02 -6.27 -1.75
N HIS A 193 -3.94 -6.67 -1.08
CA HIS A 193 -2.75 -7.19 -1.73
C HIS A 193 -3.05 -8.45 -2.55
N ARG A 194 -3.91 -9.34 -2.03
CA ARG A 194 -4.38 -10.52 -2.77
C ARG A 194 -5.19 -10.15 -4.00
N LEU A 195 -6.06 -9.14 -3.95
CA LEU A 195 -6.84 -8.68 -5.11
C LEU A 195 -5.97 -7.99 -6.17
N LEU A 196 -4.99 -7.18 -5.76
CA LEU A 196 -4.02 -6.59 -6.70
C LEU A 196 -3.21 -7.68 -7.43
N ALA A 197 -2.80 -8.73 -6.71
CA ALA A 197 -2.13 -9.88 -7.31
C ALA A 197 -3.04 -10.72 -8.23
N LEU A 198 -4.36 -10.72 -8.03
CA LEU A 198 -5.33 -11.43 -8.88
C LEU A 198 -5.73 -10.63 -10.13
N HIS A 199 -5.65 -9.30 -10.10
CA HIS A 199 -5.95 -8.45 -11.26
C HIS A 199 -4.73 -8.11 -12.12
N ALA A 200 -3.51 -8.34 -11.62
CA ALA A 200 -2.32 -8.39 -12.47
C ALA A 200 -2.42 -9.62 -13.37
N ARG A 201 -2.27 -9.44 -14.69
CA ARG A 201 -2.14 -10.57 -15.65
C ARG A 201 -0.83 -11.34 -15.48
N ASP A 202 0.03 -10.89 -14.58
CA ASP A 202 1.34 -11.46 -14.32
C ASP A 202 1.24 -12.53 -13.23
N ALA A 203 1.98 -13.63 -13.40
CA ALA A 203 2.14 -14.61 -12.34
C ALA A 203 3.26 -14.19 -11.40
N VAL A 204 3.00 -14.20 -10.10
CA VAL A 204 3.98 -13.84 -9.07
C VAL A 204 4.42 -15.11 -8.35
N ALA A 205 5.71 -15.37 -8.31
CA ALA A 205 6.31 -16.52 -7.63
C ALA A 205 7.27 -16.06 -6.53
N VAL A 206 7.26 -16.76 -5.40
CA VAL A 206 8.20 -16.58 -4.29
C VAL A 206 9.16 -17.74 -4.30
N HIS A 207 10.45 -17.45 -4.21
CA HIS A 207 11.53 -18.42 -4.28
C HIS A 207 12.08 -18.76 -2.89
N GLU A 208 12.48 -20.03 -2.71
CA GLU A 208 13.31 -20.49 -1.60
C GLU A 208 14.80 -20.24 -1.86
N SER A 209 15.62 -20.42 -0.82
CA SER A 209 17.07 -20.50 -0.94
C SER A 209 17.46 -21.64 -1.90
N GLY A 210 17.88 -21.31 -3.12
CA GLY A 210 18.23 -22.28 -4.17
C GLY A 210 17.40 -22.16 -5.46
N GLY A 211 16.48 -21.19 -5.57
CA GLY A 211 15.73 -20.92 -6.80
C GLY A 211 14.56 -21.86 -7.08
N ARG A 212 14.16 -22.63 -6.06
CA ARG A 212 12.92 -23.41 -6.04
C ARG A 212 11.74 -22.52 -5.72
N ILE A 213 10.57 -22.80 -6.28
CA ILE A 213 9.36 -22.01 -6.02
C ILE A 213 8.68 -22.51 -4.73
N ALA A 214 8.57 -21.63 -3.73
CA ALA A 214 7.81 -21.87 -2.51
C ALA A 214 6.30 -21.71 -2.75
N SER A 215 5.91 -20.68 -3.50
CA SER A 215 4.51 -20.40 -3.82
C SER A 215 4.39 -19.57 -5.09
N ILE A 216 3.35 -19.81 -5.88
CA ILE A 216 3.06 -19.06 -7.10
C ILE A 216 1.59 -18.63 -7.14
N SER A 217 1.31 -17.47 -7.72
CA SER A 217 -0.05 -16.95 -7.85
C SER A 217 -0.90 -17.81 -8.80
N PRO A 218 -2.24 -17.88 -8.60
CA PRO A 218 -3.13 -18.65 -9.47
C PRO A 218 -3.13 -18.22 -10.94
N THR A 219 -2.70 -16.98 -11.22
CA THR A 219 -2.60 -16.40 -12.57
C THR A 219 -1.69 -17.23 -13.50
N VAL A 220 -0.76 -18.02 -12.95
CA VAL A 220 0.08 -18.94 -13.72
C VAL A 220 -0.73 -19.93 -14.57
N ARG A 221 -1.97 -20.25 -14.17
CA ARG A 221 -2.86 -21.12 -14.94
C ARG A 221 -3.21 -20.51 -16.30
N GLY A 222 -3.35 -19.19 -16.39
CA GLY A 222 -3.60 -18.50 -17.66
C GLY A 222 -2.39 -18.52 -18.59
N LEU A 223 -1.17 -18.54 -18.03
CA LEU A 223 0.09 -18.51 -18.78
C LEU A 223 0.55 -19.89 -19.26
N PHE A 224 0.33 -20.93 -18.45
CA PHE A 224 0.85 -22.28 -18.71
C PHE A 224 -0.22 -23.36 -18.85
N GLY A 225 -1.50 -23.06 -18.57
CA GLY A 225 -2.61 -24.02 -18.62
C GLY A 225 -2.65 -25.02 -17.44
N LEU A 226 -1.67 -24.98 -16.54
CA LEU A 226 -1.49 -25.97 -15.47
C LEU A 226 -1.89 -25.43 -14.09
N ALA A 227 -2.12 -26.35 -13.14
CA ALA A 227 -2.43 -25.97 -11.76
C ALA A 227 -1.19 -25.40 -11.04
N PRO A 228 -1.35 -24.40 -10.14
CA PRO A 228 -0.24 -23.81 -9.38
C PRO A 228 0.63 -24.82 -8.62
N ALA A 229 0.03 -25.92 -8.16
CA ALA A 229 0.72 -26.99 -7.44
C ALA A 229 1.82 -27.66 -8.28
N GLU A 230 1.72 -27.65 -9.60
CA GLU A 230 2.71 -28.27 -10.51
C GLU A 230 3.97 -27.41 -10.71
N PHE A 231 3.97 -26.17 -10.22
CA PHE A 231 5.09 -25.24 -10.32
C PHE A 231 5.93 -25.15 -9.03
N ALA A 232 5.46 -25.75 -7.93
CA ALA A 232 6.20 -25.79 -6.68
C ALA A 232 7.52 -26.57 -6.83
N GLY A 233 8.52 -26.21 -6.03
CA GLY A 233 9.85 -26.81 -6.12
C GLY A 233 10.53 -26.47 -7.45
N ASP A 234 10.93 -27.51 -8.19
CA ASP A 234 11.59 -27.38 -9.50
C ASP A 234 10.61 -27.32 -10.67
N GLY A 235 9.30 -27.29 -10.41
CA GLY A 235 8.27 -27.39 -11.43
C GLY A 235 8.35 -26.30 -12.51
N PHE A 236 8.64 -25.06 -12.13
CA PHE A 236 8.87 -23.99 -13.10
C PHE A 236 10.20 -24.16 -13.86
N PHE A 237 11.28 -24.48 -13.15
CA PHE A 237 12.61 -24.68 -13.73
C PHE A 237 12.63 -25.75 -14.84
N GLN A 238 11.92 -26.86 -14.64
CA GLN A 238 11.83 -27.94 -15.64
C GLN A 238 11.08 -27.54 -16.92
N ARG A 239 10.25 -26.50 -16.86
CA ARG A 239 9.45 -25.98 -17.97
C ARG A 239 10.14 -24.84 -18.72
N LEU A 240 11.27 -24.35 -18.22
CA LEU A 240 12.14 -23.45 -18.98
C LEU A 240 12.93 -24.24 -20.04
N HIS A 241 13.12 -23.61 -21.19
CA HIS A 241 13.99 -24.13 -22.24
C HIS A 241 15.41 -24.38 -21.70
N VAL A 242 16.07 -25.45 -22.16
CA VAL A 242 17.34 -25.93 -21.60
C VAL A 242 18.44 -24.85 -21.66
N GLY A 243 18.43 -24.03 -22.71
CA GLY A 243 19.39 -22.92 -22.88
C GLY A 243 19.24 -21.78 -21.85
N ASP A 244 18.05 -21.60 -21.28
CA ASP A 244 17.72 -20.43 -20.44
C ASP A 244 17.83 -20.73 -18.93
N ARG A 245 17.92 -22.02 -18.58
CA ARG A 245 18.06 -22.49 -17.19
C ARG A 245 19.25 -21.88 -16.44
N PRO A 246 20.46 -21.78 -17.02
CA PRO A 246 21.59 -21.15 -16.34
C PRO A 246 21.36 -19.65 -16.07
N ALA A 247 20.74 -18.94 -17.02
CA ALA A 247 20.43 -17.52 -16.89
C ALA A 247 19.40 -17.28 -15.78
N TYR A 248 18.36 -18.11 -15.71
CA TYR A 248 17.38 -18.10 -14.62
C TYR A 248 18.03 -18.29 -13.25
N LEU A 249 18.83 -19.35 -13.07
CA LEU A 249 19.48 -19.64 -11.78
C LEU A 249 20.43 -18.52 -11.37
N LYS A 250 21.19 -17.98 -12.33
CA LYS A 250 22.10 -16.85 -12.08
C LYS A 250 21.34 -15.62 -11.61
N ALA A 251 20.26 -15.23 -12.29
CA ALA A 251 19.50 -14.04 -11.88
C ALA A 251 18.87 -14.19 -10.49
N VAL A 252 18.30 -15.35 -10.17
CA VAL A 252 17.75 -15.61 -8.84
C VAL A 252 18.84 -15.58 -7.76
N SER A 253 20.00 -16.20 -8.02
CA SER A 253 21.14 -16.23 -7.09
C SER A 253 21.74 -14.85 -6.87
N ASP A 254 22.00 -14.11 -7.95
CA ASP A 254 22.62 -12.79 -7.85
C ASP A 254 21.67 -11.81 -7.13
N THR A 255 20.37 -11.84 -7.41
CA THR A 255 19.37 -10.99 -6.73
C THR A 255 19.19 -11.37 -5.26
N ALA A 256 19.38 -12.65 -4.90
CA ALA A 256 19.45 -13.04 -3.50
C ALA A 256 20.68 -12.46 -2.78
N ALA A 257 21.80 -12.26 -3.48
CA ALA A 257 23.06 -11.81 -2.91
C ALA A 257 23.18 -10.28 -2.80
N ASP A 258 22.77 -9.54 -3.84
CA ASP A 258 22.94 -8.08 -3.90
C ASP A 258 21.63 -7.28 -3.80
N GLY A 259 20.48 -7.96 -3.86
CA GLY A 259 19.16 -7.34 -3.81
C GLY A 259 18.74 -6.58 -5.07
N ALA A 260 19.55 -6.58 -6.13
CA ALA A 260 19.26 -5.83 -7.35
C ALA A 260 18.17 -6.52 -8.18
N THR A 261 17.23 -5.73 -8.71
CA THR A 261 16.21 -6.21 -9.64
C THR A 261 16.85 -6.60 -10.98
N ARG A 262 16.51 -7.77 -11.49
CA ARG A 262 16.98 -8.28 -12.79
C ARG A 262 15.80 -8.68 -13.66
N ARG A 263 15.92 -8.46 -14.97
CA ARG A 263 14.90 -8.79 -15.96
C ARG A 263 15.50 -9.63 -17.07
N LEU A 264 14.79 -10.68 -17.47
CA LEU A 264 15.21 -11.68 -18.45
C LEU A 264 14.03 -12.03 -19.35
N GLU A 265 14.27 -12.16 -20.64
CA GLU A 265 13.30 -12.82 -21.54
C GLU A 265 13.70 -14.29 -21.64
N LEU A 266 12.77 -15.18 -21.26
CA LEU A 266 12.99 -16.63 -21.23
C LEU A 266 11.99 -17.32 -22.14
N LEU A 267 12.41 -18.44 -22.72
CA LEU A 267 11.53 -19.29 -23.51
C LEU A 267 10.88 -20.34 -22.59
N ARG A 268 9.56 -20.28 -22.46
CA ARG A 268 8.76 -21.29 -21.77
C ARG A 268 8.42 -22.44 -22.72
N ARG A 269 8.32 -23.63 -22.14
CA ARG A 269 7.69 -24.79 -22.75
C ARG A 269 6.25 -24.90 -22.24
N GLY A 270 5.29 -25.05 -23.15
CA GLY A 270 3.87 -25.18 -22.87
C GLY A 270 3.51 -26.46 -22.11
N GLY A 271 2.23 -26.56 -21.73
CA GLY A 271 1.70 -27.39 -20.65
C GLY A 271 1.79 -28.92 -20.78
N ASN A 272 2.50 -29.47 -21.77
CA ASN A 272 2.74 -30.92 -21.79
C ASN A 272 3.60 -31.31 -20.60
N ARG A 273 3.22 -32.39 -19.92
CA ARG A 273 4.04 -32.90 -18.82
C ARG A 273 5.42 -33.30 -19.37
N PRO A 274 6.50 -33.15 -18.59
CA PRO A 274 7.82 -33.63 -18.99
C PRO A 274 7.74 -35.12 -19.37
N GLY A 275 7.82 -35.44 -20.67
CA GLY A 275 7.72 -36.82 -21.19
C GLY A 275 6.50 -37.13 -22.08
N GLU A 276 5.50 -36.24 -22.17
CA GLU A 276 4.40 -36.40 -23.13
C GLU A 276 4.83 -35.94 -24.53
N THR A 277 4.83 -36.87 -25.49
CA THR A 277 5.08 -36.59 -26.91
C THR A 277 3.85 -35.95 -27.54
N GLY A 278 3.69 -34.66 -27.30
CA GLY A 278 2.80 -33.77 -28.05
C GLY A 278 3.59 -32.61 -28.66
N VAL A 279 2.97 -31.89 -29.61
CA VAL A 279 3.52 -30.68 -30.23
C VAL A 279 4.03 -29.75 -29.12
N SER A 280 5.32 -29.41 -29.16
CA SER A 280 5.92 -28.55 -28.15
C SER A 280 5.46 -27.11 -28.41
N ASP A 281 4.46 -26.67 -27.65
CA ASP A 281 4.09 -25.25 -27.57
C ASP A 281 5.25 -24.49 -26.90
N PHE A 282 5.72 -23.42 -27.53
CA PHE A 282 6.75 -22.54 -27.00
C PHE A 282 6.18 -21.13 -26.94
N GLY A 283 6.46 -20.44 -25.83
CA GLY A 283 6.08 -19.05 -25.67
C GLY A 283 7.20 -18.26 -25.02
N TRP A 284 7.19 -16.96 -25.22
CA TRP A 284 8.11 -16.03 -24.58
C TRP A 284 7.50 -15.49 -23.31
N ILE A 285 8.28 -15.57 -22.24
CA ILE A 285 7.95 -14.95 -20.97
C ILE A 285 8.99 -13.90 -20.61
N ASP A 286 8.51 -12.80 -20.05
CA ASP A 286 9.33 -11.82 -19.36
C ASP A 286 9.38 -12.20 -17.88
N PHE A 287 10.58 -12.40 -17.37
CA PHE A 287 10.89 -12.82 -16.02
C PHE A 287 11.64 -11.70 -15.32
N GLU A 288 10.97 -11.04 -14.40
CA GLU A 288 11.56 -10.03 -13.53
C GLU A 288 11.72 -10.62 -12.13
N VAL A 289 12.91 -10.50 -11.54
CA VAL A 289 13.22 -11.01 -10.21
C VAL A 289 13.77 -9.90 -9.33
N MET A 290 13.29 -9.84 -8.09
CA MET A 290 13.61 -8.81 -7.11
C MET A 290 13.66 -9.39 -5.70
N ASN A 291 14.35 -8.70 -4.79
CA ASN A 291 14.34 -9.04 -3.38
C ASN A 291 13.24 -8.25 -2.67
N ASP A 292 12.38 -8.93 -1.93
CA ASP A 292 11.42 -8.27 -1.05
C ASP A 292 12.11 -7.87 0.25
N ALA A 293 12.35 -6.56 0.41
CA ALA A 293 13.08 -6.00 1.54
C ALA A 293 12.42 -6.28 2.90
N GLU A 294 11.10 -6.53 2.95
CA GLU A 294 10.40 -6.87 4.21
C GLU A 294 10.55 -8.33 4.60
N SER A 295 10.45 -9.26 3.64
CA SER A 295 10.53 -10.70 3.91
C SER A 295 11.94 -11.31 3.75
N GLY A 296 12.86 -10.58 3.13
CA GLY A 296 14.19 -11.05 2.74
C GLY A 296 14.16 -12.18 1.71
N ARG A 297 13.00 -12.44 1.09
CA ARG A 297 12.81 -13.50 0.10
C ARG A 297 12.90 -12.92 -1.31
N VAL A 298 13.30 -13.78 -2.24
CA VAL A 298 13.33 -13.44 -3.66
C VAL A 298 11.93 -13.67 -4.25
N VAL A 299 11.41 -12.67 -4.94
CA VAL A 299 10.12 -12.68 -5.62
C VAL A 299 10.34 -12.47 -7.11
N SER A 300 9.62 -13.20 -7.95
CA SER A 300 9.63 -12.99 -9.40
C SER A 300 8.24 -12.71 -9.94
N VAL A 301 8.19 -11.88 -10.96
CA VAL A 301 7.02 -11.58 -11.79
C VAL A 301 7.25 -12.19 -13.16
N ILE A 302 6.26 -12.96 -13.63
CA ILE A 302 6.28 -13.70 -14.90
C ILE A 302 5.15 -13.17 -15.77
N ARG A 303 5.48 -12.65 -16.94
CA ARG A 303 4.51 -12.06 -17.88
C ARG A 303 4.62 -12.70 -19.26
N ASP A 304 3.50 -12.97 -19.89
CA ASP A 304 3.47 -13.37 -21.31
C ASP A 304 3.83 -12.18 -22.20
N ILE A 305 4.76 -12.39 -23.14
CA ILE A 305 5.16 -11.36 -24.10
C ILE A 305 4.99 -11.78 -25.56
N ASP A 306 4.31 -12.90 -25.85
CA ASP A 306 4.11 -13.38 -27.23
C ASP A 306 3.40 -12.32 -28.08
N THR A 307 2.25 -11.82 -27.62
CA THR A 307 1.50 -10.77 -28.33
C THR A 307 2.28 -9.47 -28.50
N ARG A 308 3.12 -9.12 -27.51
CA ARG A 308 3.98 -7.93 -27.59
C ARG A 308 5.05 -8.11 -28.67
N ARG A 309 5.69 -9.28 -28.73
CA ARG A 309 6.73 -9.57 -29.72
C ARG A 309 6.16 -9.66 -31.14
N GLU A 310 4.97 -10.24 -31.31
CA GLU A 310 4.27 -10.26 -32.61
C GLU A 310 4.01 -8.83 -33.11
N MET A 311 3.49 -7.97 -32.25
CA MET A 311 3.26 -6.56 -32.60
C MET A 311 4.57 -5.80 -32.89
N GLU A 312 5.64 -6.07 -32.16
CA GLU A 312 6.96 -5.49 -32.43
C GLU A 312 7.50 -5.95 -33.80
N ALA A 313 7.42 -7.26 -34.09
CA ALA A 313 7.87 -7.84 -35.36
C ALA A 313 7.07 -7.33 -36.57
N ASP A 314 5.74 -7.23 -36.45
CA ASP A 314 4.88 -6.68 -37.51
C ASP A 314 5.22 -5.22 -37.82
N ARG A 315 5.53 -4.44 -36.79
CA ARG A 315 5.94 -3.03 -36.95
C ARG A 315 7.28 -2.91 -37.63
N ASP A 316 8.24 -3.76 -37.28
CA ASP A 316 9.56 -3.76 -37.89
C ASP A 316 9.48 -4.18 -39.37
N ALA A 317 8.72 -5.23 -39.69
CA ALA A 317 8.49 -5.67 -41.06
C ALA A 317 7.80 -4.58 -41.92
N ALA A 318 6.78 -3.90 -41.36
CA ALA A 318 6.11 -2.81 -42.05
C ALA A 318 7.05 -1.62 -42.32
N ARG A 319 7.95 -1.34 -41.38
CA ARG A 319 8.96 -0.28 -41.53
C ARG A 319 9.98 -0.61 -42.60
N GLU A 320 10.52 -1.83 -42.60
CA GLU A 320 11.45 -2.29 -43.62
C GLU A 320 10.83 -2.23 -45.03
N ALA A 321 9.57 -2.63 -45.17
CA ALA A 321 8.83 -2.54 -46.43
C ALA A 321 8.67 -1.08 -46.90
N ALA A 322 8.36 -0.16 -45.98
CA ALA A 322 8.22 1.26 -46.29
C ALA A 322 9.55 1.90 -46.70
N ASP A 323 10.64 1.57 -46.00
CA ASP A 323 11.98 2.08 -46.28
C ASP A 323 12.47 1.57 -47.65
N ALA A 324 12.24 0.29 -47.97
CA ALA A 324 12.55 -0.27 -49.28
C ALA A 324 11.76 0.39 -50.42
N ALA A 325 10.45 0.64 -50.23
CA ALA A 325 9.62 1.33 -51.21
C ALA A 325 10.07 2.79 -51.43
N GLN A 326 10.45 3.48 -50.36
CA GLN A 326 10.93 4.86 -50.44
C GLN A 326 12.28 4.95 -51.15
N GLU A 327 13.18 4.00 -50.91
CA GLU A 327 14.45 3.93 -51.62
C GLU A 327 14.24 3.65 -53.11
N ALA A 328 13.36 2.69 -53.45
CA ALA A 328 13.01 2.39 -54.84
C ALA A 328 12.41 3.62 -55.55
N ARG A 329 11.49 4.34 -54.89
CA ARG A 329 10.91 5.59 -55.41
C ARG A 329 11.99 6.66 -55.65
N SER A 330 12.91 6.82 -54.70
CA SER A 330 13.97 7.83 -54.79
C SER A 330 14.93 7.52 -55.93
N ARG A 331 15.34 6.25 -56.09
CA ARG A 331 16.16 5.78 -57.22
C ARG A 331 15.44 5.99 -58.56
N PHE A 332 14.15 5.62 -58.64
CA PHE A 332 13.35 5.83 -59.84
C PHE A 332 13.28 7.32 -60.24
N LEU A 333 12.94 8.21 -59.30
CA LEU A 333 12.87 9.64 -59.57
C LEU A 333 14.23 10.24 -59.96
N ALA A 334 15.33 9.79 -59.34
CA ALA A 334 16.67 10.23 -59.70
C ALA A 334 17.04 9.81 -61.13
N THR A 335 16.81 8.54 -61.49
CA THR A 335 17.06 8.02 -62.84
C THR A 335 16.21 8.76 -63.87
N VAL A 336 14.90 8.86 -63.66
CA VAL A 336 14.01 9.59 -64.58
C VAL A 336 14.43 11.05 -64.74
N SER A 337 14.82 11.72 -63.65
CA SER A 337 15.30 13.11 -63.71
C SER A 337 16.59 13.28 -64.51
N HIS A 338 17.50 12.31 -64.46
CA HIS A 338 18.72 12.31 -65.26
C HIS A 338 18.42 12.07 -66.73
N GLU A 339 17.57 11.09 -67.04
CA GLU A 339 17.18 10.74 -68.41
C GLU A 339 16.35 11.84 -69.09
N LEU A 340 15.53 12.59 -68.35
CA LEU A 340 14.75 13.71 -68.90
C LEU A 340 15.59 14.98 -69.13
N ARG A 341 16.65 15.19 -68.33
CA ARG A 341 17.49 16.39 -68.45
C ARG A 341 18.23 16.45 -69.77
N THR A 342 18.72 15.30 -70.25
CA THR A 342 19.48 15.20 -71.50
C THR A 342 18.69 15.65 -72.74
N PRO A 343 17.49 15.10 -73.04
CA PRO A 343 16.70 15.54 -74.18
C PRO A 343 16.16 16.98 -74.01
N LEU A 344 15.80 17.39 -72.79
CA LEU A 344 15.32 18.75 -72.53
C LEU A 344 16.43 19.80 -72.78
N ASN A 345 17.65 19.53 -72.32
CA ASN A 345 18.81 20.38 -72.60
C ASN A 345 19.12 20.44 -74.10
N ALA A 346 18.96 19.33 -74.84
CA ALA A 346 19.11 19.32 -76.29
C ALA A 346 18.06 20.20 -76.98
N ILE A 347 16.78 20.07 -76.61
CA ILE A 347 15.68 20.90 -77.14
C ILE A 347 15.94 22.39 -76.87
N LEU A 348 16.28 22.75 -75.63
CA LEU A 348 16.60 24.13 -75.26
C LEU A 348 17.80 24.66 -76.04
N GLY A 349 18.90 23.89 -76.11
CA GLY A 349 20.12 24.29 -76.81
C GLY A 349 19.89 24.56 -78.30
N PHE A 350 19.21 23.65 -79.02
CA PHE A 350 18.92 23.84 -80.44
C PHE A 350 17.92 24.99 -80.67
N SER A 351 16.95 25.18 -79.77
CA SER A 351 16.01 26.31 -79.87
C SER A 351 16.70 27.67 -79.68
N GLU A 352 17.68 27.77 -78.77
CA GLU A 352 18.46 28.99 -78.60
C GLU A 352 19.37 29.28 -79.79
N LEU A 353 19.99 28.24 -80.37
CA LEU A 353 20.81 28.38 -81.57
C LEU A 353 19.97 28.89 -82.74
N MET A 354 18.74 28.39 -82.90
CA MET A 354 17.79 28.91 -83.89
C MET A 354 17.46 30.40 -83.65
N ARG A 355 17.27 30.83 -82.39
CA ARG A 355 16.94 32.22 -82.04
C ARG A 355 18.11 33.20 -82.28
N LYS A 356 19.36 32.74 -82.18
CA LYS A 356 20.56 33.57 -82.35
C LYS A 356 21.02 33.69 -83.81
N LEU A 357 20.36 33.03 -84.78
CA LEU A 357 20.68 33.15 -86.20
C LEU A 357 20.36 34.57 -86.72
N PRO A 358 21.32 35.27 -87.35
CA PRO A 358 21.07 36.60 -87.94
C PRO A 358 20.06 36.50 -89.09
N GLN A 359 19.02 37.33 -89.07
CA GLN A 359 17.94 37.34 -90.08
C GLN A 359 18.40 37.55 -91.52
N ALA A 360 19.58 38.16 -91.73
CA ALA A 360 20.17 38.37 -93.06
C ALA A 360 20.96 37.16 -93.60
N ALA A 361 21.21 36.12 -92.78
CA ALA A 361 22.00 34.94 -93.14
C ALA A 361 21.43 33.64 -92.53
N ALA A 362 20.11 33.60 -92.28
CA ALA A 362 19.42 32.40 -91.86
C ALA A 362 19.40 31.42 -93.03
N ASP A 363 20.43 30.58 -93.11
CA ASP A 363 20.47 29.43 -94.02
C ASP A 363 19.29 28.51 -93.66
N THR A 364 18.26 28.50 -94.51
CA THR A 364 17.02 27.74 -94.33
C THR A 364 17.31 26.27 -94.01
N GLN A 365 18.41 25.73 -94.53
CA GLN A 365 18.84 24.36 -94.25
C GLN A 365 19.21 24.16 -92.77
N LYS A 366 20.01 25.04 -92.16
CA LYS A 366 20.42 24.93 -90.75
C LYS A 366 19.25 25.08 -89.78
N VAL A 367 18.27 25.91 -90.14
CA VAL A 367 17.03 26.07 -89.37
C VAL A 367 16.21 24.78 -89.39
N GLN A 368 16.10 24.12 -90.56
CA GLN A 368 15.42 22.83 -90.67
C GLN A 368 16.16 21.70 -89.94
N ASP A 369 17.49 21.68 -90.00
CA ASP A 369 18.31 20.68 -89.30
C ASP A 369 18.14 20.79 -87.77
N TYR A 370 18.18 22.01 -87.20
CA TYR A 370 17.94 22.23 -85.77
C TYR A 370 16.49 21.92 -85.37
N ALA A 371 15.50 22.26 -86.20
CA ALA A 371 14.11 21.89 -85.96
C ALA A 371 13.93 20.36 -85.97
N GLY A 372 14.63 19.64 -86.85
CA GLY A 372 14.65 18.17 -86.89
C GLY A 372 15.23 17.55 -85.62
N LEU A 373 16.33 18.10 -85.09
CA LEU A 373 16.97 17.63 -83.85
C LEU A 373 16.11 17.88 -82.60
N ILE A 374 15.39 19.02 -82.56
CA ILE A 374 14.39 19.29 -81.51
C ILE A 374 13.26 18.27 -81.59
N HIS A 375 12.71 18.02 -82.77
CA HIS A 375 11.61 17.07 -82.95
C HIS A 375 12.01 15.65 -82.56
N GLN A 376 13.20 15.19 -82.96
CA GLN A 376 13.72 13.88 -82.55
C GLN A 376 13.91 13.78 -81.04
N SER A 377 14.49 14.80 -80.40
CA SER A 377 14.69 14.82 -78.93
C SER A 377 13.36 14.81 -78.17
N ALA A 378 12.36 15.53 -78.67
CA ALA A 378 11.01 15.56 -78.10
C ALA A 378 10.27 14.23 -78.29
N ALA A 379 10.42 13.59 -79.45
CA ALA A 379 9.84 12.27 -79.74
C ALA A 379 10.41 11.19 -78.81
N THR A 380 11.73 11.18 -78.59
CA THR A 380 12.36 10.27 -77.62
C THR A 380 11.81 10.50 -76.22
N CYS A 381 11.68 11.75 -75.77
CA CYS A 381 11.10 12.10 -74.47
C CYS A 381 9.65 11.60 -74.31
N CYS A 382 8.81 11.80 -75.34
CA CYS A 382 7.41 11.35 -75.32
C CYS A 382 7.28 9.82 -75.37
N SER A 383 8.18 9.13 -76.09
CA SER A 383 8.17 7.65 -76.14
C SER A 383 8.47 7.02 -74.78
N TRP A 384 9.36 7.64 -74.00
CA TRP A 384 9.64 7.22 -72.63
C TRP A 384 8.44 7.38 -71.69
N SER A 385 7.61 8.41 -71.88
CA SER A 385 6.38 8.62 -71.10
C SER A 385 5.29 7.56 -71.37
N MET A 386 5.35 6.80 -72.47
CA MET A 386 4.34 5.78 -72.81
C MET A 386 4.77 4.35 -72.48
N THR A 387 6.05 4.13 -72.15
CA THR A 387 6.62 2.78 -71.97
C THR A 387 6.90 2.44 -70.49
N CYS A 388 6.81 3.42 -69.58
CA CYS A 388 6.81 3.25 -68.13
C CYS A 388 5.43 3.59 -67.56
#